data_AF-A0A518DWQ3-F1
#
_entry.id   AF-A0A518DWQ3-F1
#
_cell.length_a   1.000
_cell.length_b   1.000
_cell.length_c   1.000
_cell.angle_alpha   90.00
_cell.angle_beta   90.00
_cell.angle_gamma   90.00
#
_symmetry.space_group_name_H-M   'P 1'
#
loop_
_entity.id
_entity.type
_entity.pdbx_description
1 polymer ?
#
loop_
_entity_poly.entity_id
_entity_poly.type
_entity_poly.pdbx_seq_one_letter_code
_entity_poly.pdbx_strand_id
1 'polypeptide(L)'
;MSKNTPIQWCDGTVNPVMGCGGCELYPKPAEILAAIDRRMIQEGVASWKLGRARSLFTELVEIAWKRLLDLIEKPGPGHINAVTTTNIYHLRKRFAARVTEQYGTTAGSSGLGVITNSLKCYAAKLHLNKSYSIENPTRNPNKGYASTFEQVKTFSGRLQAAAAWSDLLGTDRCNEPWLKDLPRLIFVSDMGDALSRVRDFDFLQREIEDTQAESGRRHLWLWLSKRPQLMKRFADKIGGMPNNFCAMTTVTSDETLHRVDSLREVDASVRGLSLEPLWTGVADQLDLTGIDWVICGGESGAKNAVTPFPIEWATDLRALCQEQGVAFFLKQLGRRPSQDGLELSLADSHGGDWNEWDAQLRTREFPTYFHNYRQEKVLSAANTGRV
;
A
#
# COMPACT_ATOMS: atom_id res chain seq x y z
N MET A 1 7.24 -7.94 -11.64
CA MET A 1 7.85 -6.60 -11.56
C MET A 1 8.41 -6.36 -10.15
N SER A 2 9.00 -7.39 -9.52
CA SER A 2 9.44 -7.34 -8.12
C SER A 2 10.06 -8.67 -7.67
N LYS A 3 10.95 -9.28 -8.47
CA LYS A 3 11.76 -10.39 -7.94
C LYS A 3 12.66 -9.96 -6.76
N ASN A 4 12.77 -8.65 -6.49
CA ASN A 4 13.73 -8.06 -5.56
C ASN A 4 13.10 -6.98 -4.63
N THR A 5 11.79 -6.96 -4.37
CA THR A 5 11.25 -6.04 -3.34
C THR A 5 11.44 -6.74 -1.98
N PRO A 6 12.28 -6.23 -1.06
CA PRO A 6 12.53 -6.87 0.22
C PRO A 6 11.34 -6.62 1.16
N ILE A 7 10.27 -7.39 0.99
CA ILE A 7 9.11 -7.39 1.89
C ILE A 7 9.23 -8.65 2.73
N GLN A 8 9.60 -8.48 4.00
CA GLN A 8 10.01 -9.57 4.87
C GLN A 8 8.92 -10.63 5.08
N TRP A 9 7.65 -10.29 4.89
CA TRP A 9 6.52 -11.19 5.12
C TRP A 9 6.07 -11.97 3.86
N CYS A 10 6.74 -11.81 2.70
CA CYS A 10 6.43 -12.57 1.48
C CYS A 10 7.65 -12.82 0.57
N ASP A 11 7.57 -13.82 -0.31
CA ASP A 11 8.69 -14.17 -1.22
C ASP A 11 8.68 -13.38 -2.55
N GLY A 12 7.63 -12.61 -2.81
CA GLY A 12 7.49 -11.85 -4.04
C GLY A 12 6.12 -11.20 -4.19
N THR A 13 6.01 -10.31 -5.17
CA THR A 13 4.78 -9.53 -5.37
C THR A 13 4.27 -9.58 -6.81
N VAL A 14 2.97 -9.42 -6.96
CA VAL A 14 2.29 -9.39 -8.25
C VAL A 14 1.20 -8.33 -8.25
N ASN A 15 0.99 -7.70 -9.39
CA ASN A 15 -0.01 -6.64 -9.54
C ASN A 15 -0.85 -6.89 -10.79
N PRO A 16 -1.97 -7.62 -10.72
CA PRO A 16 -2.86 -7.76 -11.87
C PRO A 16 -3.47 -6.42 -12.31
N VAL A 17 -3.50 -5.45 -11.39
CA VAL A 17 -3.99 -4.08 -11.61
C VAL A 17 -2.98 -3.11 -11.02
N MET A 18 -2.73 -2.00 -11.72
CA MET A 18 -1.83 -0.93 -11.27
C MET A 18 -2.56 0.40 -11.23
N GLY A 19 -2.19 1.23 -10.26
CA GLY A 19 -2.91 2.48 -9.96
C GLY A 19 -4.02 2.25 -8.94
N CYS A 20 -4.68 3.33 -8.55
CA CYS A 20 -5.77 3.32 -7.57
C CYS A 20 -6.78 4.41 -7.89
N GLY A 21 -8.07 4.13 -7.71
CA GLY A 21 -9.18 5.07 -7.92
C GLY A 21 -9.32 6.16 -6.85
N GLY A 22 -8.35 6.26 -5.93
CA GLY A 22 -8.31 7.26 -4.86
C GLY A 22 -8.92 6.79 -3.54
N CYS A 23 -8.29 7.21 -2.45
CA CYS A 23 -8.68 6.92 -1.05
C CYS A 23 -8.21 8.09 -0.17
N GLU A 24 -8.37 8.01 1.13
CA GLU A 24 -7.91 9.03 2.08
C GLU A 24 -6.39 9.31 1.96
N LEU A 25 -5.60 8.33 1.50
CA LEU A 25 -4.15 8.48 1.29
C LEU A 25 -3.77 9.06 -0.07
N TYR A 26 -4.70 9.05 -1.03
CA TYR A 26 -4.56 9.61 -2.36
C TYR A 26 -5.88 10.29 -2.76
N PRO A 27 -6.16 11.47 -2.18
CA PRO A 27 -7.43 12.15 -2.35
C PRO A 27 -7.65 12.65 -3.78
N LYS A 28 -8.90 12.93 -4.09
CA LYS A 28 -9.31 13.53 -5.37
C LYS A 28 -8.78 14.97 -5.46
N PRO A 29 -8.61 15.52 -6.69
CA PRO A 29 -8.10 16.88 -6.87
C PRO A 29 -8.90 17.92 -6.09
N ALA A 30 -10.24 17.81 -6.11
CA ALA A 30 -11.13 18.74 -5.43
C ALA A 30 -10.90 18.81 -3.91
N GLU A 31 -10.57 17.69 -3.27
CA GLU A 31 -10.32 17.62 -1.82
C GLU A 31 -9.02 18.34 -1.47
N ILE A 32 -7.97 18.15 -2.27
CA ILE A 32 -6.67 18.83 -2.10
C ILE A 32 -6.82 20.33 -2.31
N LEU A 33 -7.49 20.74 -3.39
CA LEU A 33 -7.71 22.15 -3.71
C LEU A 33 -8.52 22.85 -2.61
N ALA A 34 -9.57 22.21 -2.11
CA ALA A 34 -10.38 22.74 -1.03
C ALA A 34 -9.59 22.82 0.30
N ALA A 35 -8.70 21.86 0.57
CA ALA A 35 -7.82 21.91 1.74
C ALA A 35 -6.83 23.09 1.65
N ILE A 36 -6.28 23.36 0.47
CA ILE A 36 -5.42 24.54 0.25
C ILE A 36 -6.23 25.81 0.50
N ASP A 37 -7.40 25.95 -0.11
CA ASP A 37 -8.20 27.16 0.04
C ASP A 37 -8.61 27.40 1.50
N ARG A 38 -9.05 26.36 2.23
CA ARG A 38 -9.35 26.48 3.66
C ARG A 38 -8.14 26.92 4.47
N ARG A 39 -6.97 26.34 4.21
CA ARG A 39 -5.74 26.68 4.93
C ARG A 39 -5.34 28.14 4.70
N MET A 40 -5.38 28.61 3.45
CA MET A 40 -5.01 29.99 3.10
C MET A 40 -5.97 31.01 3.71
N ILE A 41 -7.27 30.69 3.75
CA ILE A 41 -8.29 31.54 4.40
C ILE A 41 -8.05 31.59 5.92
N GLN A 42 -7.77 30.44 6.56
CA GLN A 42 -7.48 30.36 7.99
C GLN A 42 -6.22 31.16 8.37
N GLU A 43 -5.20 31.18 7.50
CA GLU A 43 -3.98 31.97 7.71
C GLU A 43 -4.13 33.46 7.35
N GLY A 44 -5.33 33.90 6.94
CA GLY A 44 -5.59 35.30 6.62
C GLY A 44 -4.87 35.80 5.36
N VAL A 45 -4.56 34.90 4.41
CA VAL A 45 -3.88 35.29 3.16
C VAL A 45 -4.78 36.26 2.38
N ALA A 46 -4.31 37.50 2.24
CA ALA A 46 -5.10 38.60 1.69
C ALA A 46 -5.67 38.27 0.30
N SER A 47 -6.97 38.54 0.13
CA SER A 47 -7.71 38.29 -1.12
C SER A 47 -7.83 36.82 -1.56
N TRP A 48 -7.38 35.85 -0.75
CA TRP A 48 -7.59 34.43 -1.05
C TRP A 48 -9.06 34.06 -0.82
N LYS A 49 -9.67 33.38 -1.79
CA LYS A 49 -11.08 32.93 -1.74
C LYS A 49 -11.16 31.46 -2.16
N LEU A 50 -12.25 30.80 -1.79
CA LEU A 50 -12.57 29.45 -2.28
C LEU A 50 -12.52 29.43 -3.82
N GLY A 51 -11.85 28.43 -4.38
CA GLY A 51 -11.61 28.28 -5.82
C GLY A 51 -10.32 28.93 -6.33
N ARG A 52 -9.60 29.70 -5.51
CA ARG A 52 -8.33 30.32 -5.93
C ARG A 52 -7.27 29.27 -6.22
N ALA A 53 -7.13 28.24 -5.37
CA ALA A 53 -6.20 27.13 -5.63
C ALA A 53 -6.47 26.46 -6.98
N ARG A 54 -7.75 26.21 -7.30
CA ARG A 54 -8.14 25.60 -8.58
C ARG A 54 -7.75 26.48 -9.77
N SER A 55 -8.01 27.78 -9.68
CA SER A 55 -7.67 28.73 -10.74
C SER A 55 -6.16 28.74 -11.01
N LEU A 56 -5.35 28.81 -9.95
CA LEU A 56 -3.89 28.76 -10.05
C LEU A 56 -3.39 27.44 -10.66
N PHE A 57 -3.95 26.29 -10.26
CA PHE A 57 -3.57 25.01 -10.86
C PHE A 57 -4.00 24.88 -12.32
N THR A 58 -5.16 25.40 -12.70
CA THR A 58 -5.58 25.45 -14.11
C THR A 58 -4.58 26.25 -14.95
N GLU A 59 -4.18 27.44 -14.48
CA GLU A 59 -3.14 28.24 -15.16
C GLU A 59 -1.81 27.49 -15.28
N LEU A 60 -1.35 26.85 -14.19
CA LEU A 60 -0.09 26.10 -14.18
C LEU A 60 -0.11 24.89 -15.11
N VAL A 61 -1.25 24.17 -15.17
CA VAL A 61 -1.43 23.04 -16.08
C VAL A 61 -1.39 23.51 -17.53
N GLU A 62 -2.08 24.60 -17.88
CA GLU A 62 -2.06 25.17 -19.23
C GLU A 62 -0.65 25.61 -19.66
N ILE A 63 0.12 26.24 -18.76
CA ILE A 63 1.51 26.62 -19.02
C ILE A 63 2.37 25.37 -19.25
N ALA A 64 2.23 24.36 -18.38
CA ALA A 64 3.00 23.12 -18.51
C ALA A 64 2.62 22.32 -19.77
N TRP A 65 1.34 22.36 -20.16
CA TRP A 65 0.82 21.72 -21.35
C TRP A 65 1.38 22.34 -22.63
N LYS A 66 1.40 23.67 -22.74
CA LYS A 66 2.01 24.37 -23.89
C LYS A 66 3.48 23.99 -24.06
N ARG A 67 4.25 24.07 -22.97
CA ARG A 67 5.67 23.64 -22.96
C ARG A 67 5.84 22.19 -23.40
N LEU A 68 4.90 21.33 -23.01
CA LEU A 68 4.94 19.92 -23.39
C LEU A 68 4.73 19.75 -24.90
N LEU A 69 3.79 20.47 -25.50
CA LEU A 69 3.53 20.42 -26.95
C LEU A 69 4.70 20.97 -27.78
N ASP A 70 5.47 21.91 -27.23
CA ASP A 70 6.70 22.39 -27.87
C ASP A 70 7.80 21.31 -27.93
N LEU A 71 7.74 20.31 -27.04
CA LEU A 71 8.75 19.25 -26.90
C LEU A 71 8.33 17.93 -27.54
N ILE A 72 7.03 17.63 -27.56
CA ILE A 72 6.48 16.33 -27.95
C ILE A 72 5.25 16.57 -28.83
N GLU A 73 5.36 16.19 -30.11
CA GLU A 73 4.27 16.34 -31.09
C GLU A 73 3.01 15.55 -30.68
N LYS A 74 3.19 14.36 -30.10
CA LYS A 74 2.10 13.46 -29.68
C LYS A 74 2.28 13.04 -28.21
N PRO A 75 1.69 13.78 -27.26
CA PRO A 75 1.78 13.46 -25.84
C PRO A 75 1.27 12.04 -25.55
N GLY A 76 2.05 11.26 -24.80
CA GLY A 76 1.61 9.96 -24.31
C GLY A 76 0.37 10.03 -23.39
N PRO A 77 -0.33 8.91 -23.18
CA PRO A 77 -1.62 8.87 -22.47
C PRO A 77 -1.57 9.26 -20.98
N GLY A 78 -0.38 9.42 -20.42
CA GLY A 78 -0.18 9.91 -19.05
C GLY A 78 -0.05 11.43 -18.92
N HIS A 79 0.03 12.15 -20.03
CA HIS A 79 -0.05 13.61 -20.04
C HIS A 79 -1.51 14.03 -20.20
N ILE A 80 -2.07 14.65 -19.17
CA ILE A 80 -3.47 15.06 -19.13
C ILE A 80 -3.53 16.58 -19.01
N ASN A 81 -4.21 17.25 -19.94
CA ASN A 81 -4.49 18.69 -19.83
C ASN A 81 -5.68 18.95 -18.89
N ALA A 82 -5.52 18.65 -17.61
CA ALA A 82 -6.52 18.90 -16.58
C ALA A 82 -5.88 19.00 -15.19
N VAL A 83 -6.62 19.56 -14.23
CA VAL A 83 -6.22 19.55 -12.82
C VAL A 83 -6.51 18.17 -12.22
N THR A 84 -5.52 17.28 -12.30
CA THR A 84 -5.54 15.93 -11.72
C THR A 84 -4.67 15.85 -10.47
N THR A 85 -4.81 14.79 -9.67
CA THR A 85 -4.01 14.61 -8.47
C THR A 85 -2.54 14.42 -8.84
N THR A 86 -2.30 13.70 -9.95
CA THR A 86 -0.95 13.58 -10.53
C THR A 86 -0.35 14.94 -10.88
N ASN A 87 -1.09 15.80 -11.60
CA ASN A 87 -0.60 17.11 -12.00
C ASN A 87 -0.43 18.06 -10.80
N ILE A 88 -1.32 18.02 -9.81
CA ILE A 88 -1.16 18.76 -8.56
C ILE A 88 0.17 18.38 -7.89
N TYR A 89 0.47 17.09 -7.81
CA TYR A 89 1.74 16.64 -7.24
C TYR A 89 2.93 17.13 -8.05
N HIS A 90 2.97 16.93 -9.37
CA HIS A 90 4.10 17.35 -10.21
C HIS A 90 4.32 18.88 -10.15
N LEU A 91 3.25 19.66 -10.19
CA LEU A 91 3.33 21.12 -10.23
C LEU A 91 3.40 21.77 -8.84
N ARG A 92 3.40 21.00 -7.74
CA ARG A 92 3.37 21.52 -6.35
C ARG A 92 4.44 22.56 -6.05
N LYS A 93 5.66 22.39 -6.59
CA LYS A 93 6.77 23.33 -6.41
C LYS A 93 6.55 24.63 -7.18
N ARG A 94 6.01 24.55 -8.40
CA ARG A 94 5.64 25.73 -9.20
C ARG A 94 4.47 26.48 -8.56
N PHE A 95 3.49 25.75 -8.03
CA PHE A 95 2.42 26.32 -7.23
C PHE A 95 2.97 27.08 -6.01
N ALA A 96 3.82 26.43 -5.22
CA ALA A 96 4.44 27.07 -4.05
C ALA A 96 5.22 28.33 -4.43
N ALA A 97 6.02 28.30 -5.50
CA ALA A 97 6.76 29.46 -5.99
C ALA A 97 5.83 30.60 -6.41
N ARG A 98 4.74 30.30 -7.13
CA ARG A 98 3.74 31.30 -7.57
C ARG A 98 3.00 31.92 -6.39
N VAL A 99 2.65 31.11 -5.38
CA VAL A 99 2.02 31.61 -4.15
C VAL A 99 3.01 32.45 -3.34
N THR A 100 4.28 32.05 -3.25
CA THR A 100 5.33 32.85 -2.60
C THR A 100 5.49 34.22 -3.25
N GLU A 101 5.51 34.27 -4.58
CA GLU A 101 5.62 35.52 -5.34
C GLU A 101 4.45 36.47 -5.07
N GLN A 102 3.22 35.95 -4.98
CA GLN A 102 2.01 36.77 -4.84
C GLN A 102 1.63 37.09 -3.39
N TYR A 103 1.91 36.17 -2.47
CA TYR A 103 1.35 36.17 -1.11
C TYR A 103 2.41 35.97 -0.01
N GLY A 104 3.69 35.87 -0.38
CA GLY A 104 4.81 35.71 0.54
C GLY A 104 5.17 34.26 0.89
N THR A 105 6.38 34.09 1.40
CA THR A 105 7.01 32.77 1.67
C THR A 105 6.20 31.88 2.60
N THR A 106 5.57 32.45 3.62
CA THR A 106 4.72 31.69 4.57
C THR A 106 3.55 31.02 3.86
N ALA A 107 2.81 31.76 3.03
CA ALA A 107 1.70 31.21 2.25
C ALA A 107 2.17 30.13 1.27
N GLY A 108 3.27 30.39 0.54
CA GLY A 108 3.82 29.39 -0.39
C GLY A 108 4.24 28.09 0.30
N SER A 109 4.86 28.19 1.47
CA SER A 109 5.28 27.04 2.27
C SER A 109 4.10 26.28 2.85
N SER A 110 3.07 26.99 3.33
CA SER A 110 1.81 26.43 3.83
C SER A 110 1.08 25.65 2.74
N GLY A 111 0.94 26.23 1.54
CA GLY A 111 0.32 25.57 0.39
C GLY A 111 1.06 24.30 -0.05
N LEU A 112 2.40 24.34 -0.06
CA LEU A 112 3.22 23.15 -0.33
C LEU A 112 3.04 22.07 0.74
N GLY A 113 2.96 22.48 2.00
CA GLY A 113 2.70 21.60 3.15
C GLY A 113 1.37 20.88 3.03
N VAL A 114 0.29 21.59 2.68
CA VAL A 114 -1.03 20.98 2.46
C VAL A 114 -0.98 19.89 1.38
N ILE A 115 -0.35 20.16 0.22
CA ILE A 115 -0.25 19.18 -0.86
C ILE A 115 0.55 17.95 -0.41
N THR A 116 1.69 18.18 0.25
CA THR A 116 2.59 17.11 0.70
C THR A 116 1.93 16.22 1.76
N ASN A 117 1.17 16.82 2.68
CA ASN A 117 0.48 16.11 3.75
C ASN A 117 -0.81 15.42 3.29
N SER A 118 -1.43 15.89 2.21
CA SER A 118 -2.62 15.25 1.64
C SER A 118 -2.29 13.96 0.86
N LEU A 119 -1.10 13.86 0.28
CA LEU A 119 -0.70 12.73 -0.55
C LEU A 119 0.22 11.79 0.23
N LYS A 120 -0.35 11.00 1.14
CA LYS A 120 0.41 10.07 2.01
C LYS A 120 0.70 8.71 1.38
N CYS A 121 -0.07 8.29 0.37
CA CYS A 121 0.05 6.95 -0.24
C CYS A 121 1.45 6.71 -0.84
N TYR A 122 2.18 5.76 -0.27
CA TYR A 122 3.52 5.38 -0.74
C TYR A 122 3.53 4.90 -2.20
N ALA A 123 2.62 3.97 -2.55
CA ALA A 123 2.48 3.47 -3.93
C ALA A 123 2.20 4.61 -4.93
N ALA A 124 1.39 5.59 -4.54
CA ALA A 124 1.13 6.78 -5.34
C ALA A 124 2.39 7.63 -5.52
N LYS A 125 3.08 8.00 -4.42
CA LYS A 125 4.33 8.77 -4.48
C LYS A 125 5.36 8.11 -5.39
N LEU A 126 5.52 6.79 -5.25
CA LEU A 126 6.46 6.02 -6.06
C LEU A 126 6.06 5.99 -7.54
N HIS A 127 4.76 5.83 -7.84
CA HIS A 127 4.23 5.90 -9.20
C HIS A 127 4.42 7.29 -9.83
N LEU A 128 4.10 8.36 -9.10
CA LEU A 128 4.26 9.75 -9.54
C LEU A 128 5.72 10.09 -9.90
N ASN A 129 6.69 9.42 -9.29
CA ASN A 129 8.11 9.58 -9.56
C ASN A 129 8.63 8.67 -10.70
N LYS A 130 7.90 7.60 -11.05
CA LYS A 130 8.35 6.56 -11.99
C LYS A 130 7.51 6.46 -13.29
N SER A 131 6.37 7.14 -13.38
CA SER A 131 5.49 7.13 -14.57
C SER A 131 5.62 8.42 -15.41
N TYR A 132 4.63 8.81 -16.19
CA TYR A 132 4.63 10.07 -16.94
C TYR A 132 4.71 11.29 -16.00
N SER A 133 5.27 12.42 -16.47
CA SER A 133 5.31 13.69 -15.73
C SER A 133 5.02 14.86 -16.66
N ILE A 134 4.08 15.72 -16.28
CA ILE A 134 3.85 16.98 -17.00
C ILE A 134 5.01 17.97 -16.79
N GLU A 135 5.76 17.84 -15.69
CA GLU A 135 6.92 18.69 -15.41
C GLU A 135 8.20 18.21 -16.13
N ASN A 136 8.30 16.91 -16.37
CA ASN A 136 9.39 16.26 -17.09
C ASN A 136 8.84 15.39 -18.24
N PRO A 137 8.45 16.02 -19.37
CA PRO A 137 7.74 15.33 -20.46
C PRO A 137 8.55 14.22 -21.14
N THR A 138 9.88 14.33 -21.17
CA THR A 138 10.76 13.35 -21.83
C THR A 138 11.11 12.16 -20.94
N ARG A 139 10.60 12.10 -19.70
CA ARG A 139 10.82 10.97 -18.79
C ARG A 139 10.15 9.71 -19.33
N ASN A 140 10.94 8.66 -19.51
CA ASN A 140 10.41 7.34 -19.86
C ASN A 140 9.67 6.72 -18.66
N PRO A 141 8.38 6.36 -18.82
CA PRO A 141 7.62 5.71 -17.77
C PRO A 141 8.08 4.25 -17.59
N ASN A 142 8.08 3.78 -16.35
CA ASN A 142 8.43 2.39 -16.07
C ASN A 142 7.43 1.40 -16.69
N LYS A 143 7.96 0.35 -17.32
CA LYS A 143 7.16 -0.71 -17.92
C LYS A 143 6.22 -1.32 -16.88
N GLY A 144 4.95 -1.46 -17.28
CA GLY A 144 3.93 -2.08 -16.46
C GLY A 144 3.30 -1.19 -15.39
N TYR A 145 3.63 0.10 -15.33
CA TYR A 145 2.87 1.09 -14.57
C TYR A 145 1.63 1.54 -15.36
N ALA A 146 0.61 2.01 -14.66
CA ALA A 146 -0.46 2.81 -15.28
C ALA A 146 0.07 4.15 -15.79
N SER A 147 -0.62 4.78 -16.76
CA SER A 147 -0.19 6.05 -17.35
C SER A 147 -0.13 7.19 -16.32
N THR A 148 -1.12 7.26 -15.43
CA THR A 148 -1.09 8.03 -14.18
C THR A 148 -1.62 7.13 -13.06
N PHE A 149 -1.40 7.51 -11.81
CA PHE A 149 -1.81 6.64 -10.69
C PHE A 149 -3.33 6.47 -10.62
N GLU A 150 -4.09 7.51 -10.93
CA GLU A 150 -5.56 7.50 -11.00
C GLU A 150 -6.12 6.80 -12.25
N GLN A 151 -5.33 6.64 -13.32
CA GLN A 151 -5.72 5.87 -14.52
C GLN A 151 -5.47 4.38 -14.34
N VAL A 152 -6.19 3.77 -13.39
CA VAL A 152 -6.09 2.34 -13.05
C VAL A 152 -6.13 1.46 -14.31
N LYS A 153 -5.10 0.61 -14.46
CA LYS A 153 -4.85 -0.24 -15.63
C LYS A 153 -4.73 -1.71 -15.23
N THR A 154 -5.40 -2.58 -15.97
CA THR A 154 -5.32 -4.04 -15.83
C THR A 154 -4.16 -4.61 -16.66
N PHE A 155 -3.63 -5.75 -16.21
CA PHE A 155 -2.51 -6.46 -16.84
C PHE A 155 -2.74 -7.97 -16.80
N SER A 156 -3.27 -8.51 -17.90
CA SER A 156 -3.58 -9.93 -18.02
C SER A 156 -2.33 -10.82 -17.93
N GLY A 157 -2.49 -12.02 -17.38
CA GLY A 157 -1.48 -13.06 -17.29
C GLY A 157 -0.43 -12.83 -16.21
N ARG A 158 -0.58 -11.80 -15.35
CA ARG A 158 0.37 -11.56 -14.27
C ARG A 158 0.20 -12.56 -13.14
N LEU A 159 -1.03 -12.92 -12.79
CA LEU A 159 -1.26 -13.99 -11.80
C LEU A 159 -0.83 -15.35 -12.36
N GLN A 160 -1.12 -15.64 -13.64
CA GLN A 160 -0.61 -16.83 -14.33
C GLN A 160 0.92 -16.95 -14.25
N ALA A 161 1.63 -15.90 -14.61
CA ALA A 161 3.10 -15.89 -14.56
C ALA A 161 3.64 -16.09 -13.14
N ALA A 162 2.94 -15.57 -12.12
CA ALA A 162 3.29 -15.77 -10.71
C ALA A 162 2.96 -17.19 -10.22
N ALA A 163 1.85 -17.78 -10.66
CA ALA A 163 1.50 -19.17 -10.36
C ALA A 163 2.58 -20.14 -10.87
N ALA A 164 3.19 -19.83 -12.01
CA ALA A 164 4.30 -20.61 -12.56
C ALA A 164 5.62 -20.54 -11.75
N TRP A 165 5.77 -19.63 -10.77
CA TRP A 165 6.98 -19.53 -9.95
C TRP A 165 7.26 -20.80 -9.14
N SER A 166 8.53 -21.11 -8.88
CA SER A 166 8.94 -22.32 -8.17
C SER A 166 8.24 -22.46 -6.82
N ASP A 167 7.92 -23.70 -6.44
CA ASP A 167 7.55 -24.01 -5.07
C ASP A 167 8.73 -23.73 -4.13
N LEU A 168 8.45 -23.23 -2.94
CA LEU A 168 9.43 -22.93 -1.90
C LEU A 168 9.20 -23.72 -0.61
N LEU A 169 8.17 -24.56 -0.54
CA LEU A 169 7.95 -25.42 0.61
C LEU A 169 9.16 -26.34 0.83
N GLY A 170 9.71 -26.34 2.04
CA GLY A 170 10.91 -27.12 2.40
C GLY A 170 12.22 -26.58 1.83
N THR A 171 12.22 -25.41 1.19
CA THR A 171 13.46 -24.74 0.75
C THR A 171 14.05 -23.92 1.89
N ASP A 172 15.38 -23.89 1.98
CA ASP A 172 16.08 -23.07 2.97
C ASP A 172 16.12 -21.60 2.52
N ARG A 173 15.55 -20.72 3.33
CA ARG A 173 15.51 -19.27 3.12
C ARG A 173 16.47 -18.60 4.11
N CYS A 174 17.79 -18.76 3.92
CA CYS A 174 18.81 -18.39 4.92
C CYS A 174 18.72 -16.95 5.45
N ASN A 175 18.29 -15.99 4.63
CA ASN A 175 18.16 -14.59 5.03
C ASN A 175 16.82 -14.26 5.71
N GLU A 176 15.85 -15.16 5.61
CA GLU A 176 14.47 -14.97 6.05
C GLU A 176 14.00 -16.22 6.82
N PRO A 177 14.67 -16.58 7.94
CA PRO A 177 14.43 -17.85 8.64
C PRO A 177 13.00 -18.01 9.15
N TRP A 178 12.26 -16.92 9.36
CA TRP A 178 10.85 -16.93 9.75
C TRP A 178 9.91 -17.46 8.65
N LEU A 179 10.35 -17.49 7.39
CA LEU A 179 9.59 -18.09 6.30
C LEU A 179 9.83 -19.61 6.20
N LYS A 180 10.68 -20.21 7.02
CA LYS A 180 11.01 -21.63 6.94
C LYS A 180 9.73 -22.50 7.00
N ASP A 181 9.71 -23.57 6.20
CA ASP A 181 8.62 -24.55 6.13
C ASP A 181 7.25 -24.00 5.68
N LEU A 182 7.18 -22.74 5.25
CA LEU A 182 5.99 -22.18 4.61
C LEU A 182 6.00 -22.42 3.09
N PRO A 183 4.81 -22.57 2.47
CA PRO A 183 4.67 -22.43 1.02
C PRO A 183 5.21 -21.07 0.54
N ARG A 184 5.35 -20.90 -0.77
CA ARG A 184 5.67 -19.56 -1.31
C ARG A 184 4.51 -18.61 -1.00
N LEU A 185 4.83 -17.45 -0.41
CA LEU A 185 3.90 -16.37 -0.12
C LEU A 185 4.01 -15.28 -1.20
N ILE A 186 2.91 -14.94 -1.86
CA ILE A 186 2.88 -13.96 -2.96
C ILE A 186 1.95 -12.80 -2.61
N PHE A 187 2.51 -11.60 -2.47
CA PHE A 187 1.75 -10.38 -2.19
C PHE A 187 1.09 -9.84 -3.47
N VAL A 188 -0.24 -9.81 -3.48
CA VAL A 188 -1.06 -9.19 -4.52
C VAL A 188 -1.33 -7.71 -4.19
N SER A 189 -0.96 -6.79 -5.09
CA SER A 189 -1.21 -5.34 -5.03
C SER A 189 -0.21 -4.48 -4.22
N ASP A 190 1.08 -4.79 -4.22
CA ASP A 190 2.11 -3.98 -3.52
C ASP A 190 2.24 -2.53 -4.05
N MET A 191 1.86 -2.30 -5.30
CA MET A 191 2.02 -1.02 -6.01
C MET A 191 0.68 -0.41 -6.47
N GLY A 192 -0.43 -0.84 -5.88
CA GLY A 192 -1.77 -0.39 -6.25
C GLY A 192 -2.85 -0.91 -5.31
N ASP A 193 -4.06 -1.08 -5.84
CA ASP A 193 -5.15 -1.79 -5.17
C ASP A 193 -5.98 -2.46 -6.25
N ALA A 194 -5.85 -3.79 -6.40
CA ALA A 194 -6.56 -4.50 -7.44
C ALA A 194 -8.08 -4.44 -7.29
N LEU A 195 -8.57 -4.32 -6.05
CA LEU A 195 -9.99 -4.19 -5.73
C LEU A 195 -10.42 -2.72 -5.69
N SER A 196 -9.78 -1.86 -6.48
CA SER A 196 -10.08 -0.44 -6.50
C SER A 196 -11.45 -0.10 -7.10
N ARG A 197 -12.00 -0.92 -8.01
CA ARG A 197 -13.28 -0.63 -8.70
C ARG A 197 -14.00 -1.91 -9.14
N VAL A 198 -15.33 -1.89 -9.01
CA VAL A 198 -16.22 -3.02 -9.37
C VAL A 198 -16.10 -3.43 -10.83
N ARG A 199 -15.88 -2.49 -11.76
CA ARG A 199 -15.78 -2.77 -13.20
C ARG A 199 -14.64 -3.71 -13.59
N ASP A 200 -13.66 -3.88 -12.69
CA ASP A 200 -12.49 -4.73 -12.93
C ASP A 200 -12.72 -6.18 -12.39
N PHE A 201 -13.87 -6.47 -11.76
CA PHE A 201 -14.17 -7.78 -11.14
C PHE A 201 -14.17 -8.95 -12.11
N ASP A 202 -14.78 -8.82 -13.30
CA ASP A 202 -14.77 -9.92 -14.29
C ASP A 202 -13.36 -10.22 -14.80
N PHE A 203 -12.49 -9.20 -14.86
CA PHE A 203 -11.08 -9.39 -15.18
C PHE A 203 -10.36 -10.12 -14.04
N LEU A 204 -10.57 -9.70 -12.79
CA LEU A 204 -9.95 -10.34 -11.63
C LEU A 204 -10.41 -11.79 -11.46
N GLN A 205 -11.69 -12.08 -11.68
CA GLN A 205 -12.25 -13.44 -11.64
C GLN A 205 -11.49 -14.36 -12.60
N ARG A 206 -11.24 -13.92 -13.84
CA ARG A 206 -10.44 -14.69 -14.80
C ARG A 206 -8.98 -14.84 -14.36
N GLU A 207 -8.35 -13.76 -13.87
CA GLU A 207 -6.95 -13.84 -13.41
C GLU A 207 -6.76 -14.80 -12.23
N ILE A 208 -7.73 -14.92 -11.32
CA ILE A 208 -7.60 -15.83 -10.18
C ILE A 208 -7.79 -17.30 -10.55
N GLU A 209 -8.35 -17.63 -11.72
CA GLU A 209 -8.46 -19.04 -12.17
C GLU A 209 -7.08 -19.72 -12.23
N ASP A 210 -6.05 -19.01 -12.72
CA ASP A 210 -4.68 -19.52 -12.76
C ASP A 210 -4.09 -19.77 -11.36
N THR A 211 -4.56 -19.04 -10.35
CA THR A 211 -4.14 -19.24 -8.95
C THR A 211 -4.74 -20.51 -8.33
N GLN A 212 -5.78 -21.06 -8.95
CA GLN A 212 -6.44 -22.31 -8.56
C GLN A 212 -5.96 -23.54 -9.34
N ALA A 213 -5.18 -23.33 -10.41
CA ALA A 213 -4.47 -24.42 -11.09
C ALA A 213 -3.47 -25.12 -10.13
N GLU A 214 -2.98 -26.30 -10.50
CA GLU A 214 -1.98 -27.03 -9.70
C GLU A 214 -0.74 -26.17 -9.38
N SER A 215 -0.25 -25.41 -10.37
CA SER A 215 0.86 -24.49 -10.21
C SER A 215 0.54 -23.31 -9.27
N GLY A 216 -0.72 -22.87 -9.18
CA GLY A 216 -1.14 -21.78 -8.31
C GLY A 216 -1.45 -22.21 -6.87
N ARG A 217 -2.02 -23.41 -6.68
CA ARG A 217 -2.38 -23.99 -5.36
C ARG A 217 -1.19 -24.41 -4.51
N ARG A 218 0.03 -24.35 -5.04
CA ARG A 218 1.25 -24.57 -4.24
C ARG A 218 1.68 -23.31 -3.47
N HIS A 219 1.09 -22.15 -3.78
CA HIS A 219 1.39 -20.85 -3.18
C HIS A 219 0.24 -20.36 -2.31
N LEU A 220 0.55 -19.48 -1.36
CA LEU A 220 -0.42 -18.64 -0.64
C LEU A 220 -0.39 -17.22 -1.22
N TRP A 221 -1.57 -16.67 -1.49
CA TRP A 221 -1.76 -15.36 -2.12
C TRP A 221 -2.24 -14.36 -1.07
N LEU A 222 -1.38 -13.42 -0.71
CA LEU A 222 -1.65 -12.41 0.30
C LEU A 222 -2.28 -11.19 -0.39
N TRP A 223 -3.61 -11.06 -0.35
CA TRP A 223 -4.31 -10.01 -1.08
C TRP A 223 -4.69 -8.86 -0.16
N LEU A 224 -3.88 -7.79 -0.20
CA LEU A 224 -4.11 -6.57 0.57
C LEU A 224 -4.95 -5.57 -0.23
N SER A 225 -5.98 -5.01 0.40
CA SER A 225 -6.76 -3.89 -0.15
C SER A 225 -7.02 -2.83 0.91
N LYS A 226 -7.26 -1.58 0.48
CA LYS A 226 -7.77 -0.51 1.35
C LYS A 226 -9.30 -0.44 1.32
N ARG A 227 -9.93 -1.39 0.62
CA ARG A 227 -11.36 -1.45 0.36
C ARG A 227 -11.93 -2.85 0.66
N PRO A 228 -11.86 -3.32 1.91
CA PRO A 228 -12.40 -4.63 2.30
C PRO A 228 -13.88 -4.80 1.93
N GLN A 229 -14.68 -3.72 1.89
CA GLN A 229 -16.04 -3.75 1.38
C GLN A 229 -16.16 -4.13 -0.10
N LEU A 230 -15.18 -3.77 -0.94
CA LEU A 230 -15.11 -4.23 -2.33
C LEU A 230 -14.53 -5.63 -2.42
N MET A 231 -13.62 -6.01 -1.51
CA MET A 231 -13.16 -7.39 -1.38
C MET A 231 -14.31 -8.33 -1.06
N LYS A 232 -15.19 -7.96 -0.11
CA LYS A 232 -16.40 -8.71 0.22
C LYS A 232 -17.28 -8.90 -1.00
N ARG A 233 -17.63 -7.80 -1.69
CA ARG A 233 -18.44 -7.88 -2.92
C ARG A 233 -17.81 -8.73 -4.01
N PHE A 234 -16.48 -8.75 -4.09
CA PHE A 234 -15.77 -9.61 -5.02
C PHE A 234 -15.86 -11.09 -4.58
N ALA A 235 -15.63 -11.39 -3.30
CA ALA A 235 -15.80 -12.71 -2.72
C ALA A 235 -17.24 -13.24 -2.95
N ASP A 236 -18.26 -12.44 -2.65
CA ASP A 236 -19.68 -12.78 -2.89
C ASP A 236 -19.94 -13.15 -4.37
N LYS A 237 -19.32 -12.41 -5.30
CA LYS A 237 -19.46 -12.66 -6.75
C LYS A 237 -18.83 -13.98 -7.19
N ILE A 238 -17.72 -14.38 -6.58
CA ILE A 238 -16.98 -15.60 -6.97
C ILE A 238 -17.35 -16.82 -6.10
N GLY A 239 -18.23 -16.67 -5.12
CA GLY A 239 -18.65 -17.74 -4.22
C GLY A 239 -17.70 -18.00 -3.04
N GLY A 240 -17.01 -16.95 -2.56
CA GLY A 240 -16.02 -17.00 -1.48
C GLY A 240 -14.59 -16.86 -2.00
N MET A 241 -13.69 -16.30 -1.18
CA MET A 241 -12.27 -16.24 -1.51
C MET A 241 -11.69 -17.66 -1.55
N PRO A 242 -10.84 -18.00 -2.54
CA PRO A 242 -10.24 -19.33 -2.57
C PRO A 242 -9.37 -19.61 -1.33
N ASN A 243 -9.33 -20.88 -0.90
CA ASN A 243 -8.63 -21.30 0.32
C ASN A 243 -7.13 -20.93 0.36
N ASN A 244 -6.48 -20.72 -0.79
CA ASN A 244 -5.09 -20.32 -0.85
C ASN A 244 -4.89 -18.79 -0.83
N PHE A 245 -5.93 -18.02 -0.56
CA PHE A 245 -5.86 -16.57 -0.37
C PHE A 245 -5.97 -16.20 1.10
N CYS A 246 -5.10 -15.30 1.53
CA CYS A 246 -5.28 -14.52 2.75
C CYS A 246 -5.91 -13.18 2.37
N ALA A 247 -7.12 -12.93 2.84
CA ALA A 247 -7.82 -11.67 2.65
C ALA A 247 -7.26 -10.63 3.63
N MET A 248 -6.73 -9.52 3.14
CA MET A 248 -6.06 -8.54 4.01
C MET A 248 -6.56 -7.12 3.81
N THR A 249 -6.54 -6.34 4.90
CA THR A 249 -6.81 -4.88 4.83
C THR A 249 -5.74 -4.04 5.52
N THR A 250 -5.56 -2.81 5.03
CA THR A 250 -4.65 -1.83 5.63
C THR A 250 -5.37 -0.98 6.68
N VAL A 251 -4.78 -0.89 7.87
CA VAL A 251 -5.19 0.03 8.95
C VAL A 251 -3.99 0.92 9.29
N THR A 252 -4.07 2.22 9.04
CA THR A 252 -2.94 3.15 9.31
C THR A 252 -3.13 3.96 10.59
N SER A 253 -4.36 4.05 11.07
CA SER A 253 -4.75 4.80 12.26
C SER A 253 -6.14 4.37 12.75
N ASP A 254 -6.54 4.88 13.91
CA ASP A 254 -7.88 4.80 14.50
C ASP A 254 -9.01 5.12 13.50
N GLU A 255 -8.84 6.16 12.66
CA GLU A 255 -9.79 6.55 11.61
C GLU A 255 -10.14 5.41 10.63
N THR A 256 -9.27 4.40 10.50
CA THR A 256 -9.41 3.28 9.56
C THR A 256 -9.80 1.97 10.22
N LEU A 257 -10.07 1.93 11.52
CA LEU A 257 -10.45 0.71 12.26
C LEU A 257 -11.74 0.06 11.71
N HIS A 258 -12.67 0.84 11.19
CA HIS A 258 -13.89 0.34 10.52
C HIS A 258 -13.62 -0.65 9.37
N ARG A 259 -12.40 -0.66 8.81
CA ARG A 259 -11.97 -1.64 7.80
C ARG A 259 -11.88 -3.06 8.35
N VAL A 260 -11.59 -3.21 9.64
CA VAL A 260 -11.50 -4.51 10.29
C VAL A 260 -12.87 -5.18 10.29
N ASP A 261 -13.93 -4.45 10.67
CA ASP A 261 -15.31 -4.94 10.61
C ASP A 261 -15.68 -5.38 9.19
N SER A 262 -15.37 -4.55 8.19
CA SER A 262 -15.60 -4.88 6.79
C SER A 262 -14.81 -6.10 6.30
N LEU A 263 -13.61 -6.34 6.85
CA LEU A 263 -12.80 -7.51 6.50
C LEU A 263 -13.40 -8.80 7.08
N ARG A 264 -13.98 -8.75 8.30
CA ARG A 264 -14.66 -9.91 8.90
C ARG A 264 -15.83 -10.41 8.06
N GLU A 265 -16.50 -9.51 7.33
CA GLU A 265 -17.57 -9.88 6.41
C GLU A 265 -17.10 -10.59 5.13
N VAL A 266 -15.81 -10.52 4.78
CA VAL A 266 -15.27 -11.21 3.60
C VAL A 266 -15.27 -12.71 3.86
N ASP A 267 -15.93 -13.50 3.03
CA ASP A 267 -15.83 -14.97 3.07
C ASP A 267 -14.42 -15.41 2.65
N ALA A 268 -13.60 -15.80 3.61
CA ALA A 268 -12.20 -16.20 3.44
C ALA A 268 -11.76 -17.15 4.55
N SER A 269 -10.84 -18.07 4.22
CA SER A 269 -10.27 -19.00 5.22
C SER A 269 -9.31 -18.34 6.19
N VAL A 270 -8.64 -17.26 5.77
CA VAL A 270 -7.68 -16.51 6.60
C VAL A 270 -7.83 -15.02 6.34
N ARG A 271 -7.80 -14.22 7.42
CA ARG A 271 -7.88 -12.76 7.40
C ARG A 271 -6.67 -12.15 8.08
N GLY A 272 -6.06 -11.15 7.45
CA GLY A 272 -4.89 -10.45 7.98
C GLY A 272 -5.03 -8.93 7.99
N LEU A 273 -4.41 -8.29 8.95
CA LEU A 273 -4.32 -6.84 9.04
C LEU A 273 -2.89 -6.39 8.73
N SER A 274 -2.77 -5.37 7.87
CA SER A 274 -1.53 -4.64 7.66
C SER A 274 -1.64 -3.30 8.38
N LEU A 275 -1.08 -3.25 9.58
CA LEU A 275 -0.91 -2.05 10.40
C LEU A 275 0.44 -1.40 10.06
N GLU A 276 0.64 -1.12 8.78
CA GLU A 276 1.85 -0.45 8.29
C GLU A 276 1.60 0.53 7.12
N PRO A 277 2.18 1.74 7.16
CA PRO A 277 2.73 2.36 8.36
C PRO A 277 1.62 2.63 9.39
N LEU A 278 1.91 2.36 10.66
CA LEU A 278 1.04 2.76 11.76
C LEU A 278 1.36 4.21 12.18
N TRP A 279 0.34 5.06 12.22
CA TRP A 279 0.46 6.48 12.57
C TRP A 279 -0.11 6.84 13.93
N THR A 280 -0.91 5.96 14.53
CA THR A 280 -1.47 6.13 15.88
C THR A 280 -1.46 4.77 16.60
N GLY A 281 -1.36 4.78 17.93
CA GLY A 281 -1.65 3.58 18.73
C GLY A 281 -3.11 3.20 18.57
N VAL A 282 -3.40 1.91 18.36
CA VAL A 282 -4.76 1.40 18.12
C VAL A 282 -5.11 0.16 18.93
N ALA A 283 -4.17 -0.38 19.71
CA ALA A 283 -4.34 -1.66 20.39
C ALA A 283 -5.52 -1.65 21.39
N ASP A 284 -5.80 -0.52 22.03
CA ASP A 284 -6.89 -0.33 22.98
C ASP A 284 -8.29 -0.36 22.35
N GLN A 285 -8.39 -0.12 21.05
CA GLN A 285 -9.65 -0.03 20.29
C GLN A 285 -9.80 -1.18 19.27
N LEU A 286 -8.76 -1.99 19.09
CA LEU A 286 -8.71 -3.01 18.05
C LEU A 286 -9.30 -4.33 18.56
N ASP A 287 -10.44 -4.71 17.98
CA ASP A 287 -10.99 -6.06 18.13
C ASP A 287 -10.37 -7.00 17.09
N LEU A 288 -9.71 -8.08 17.51
CA LEU A 288 -9.11 -9.07 16.60
C LEU A 288 -10.00 -10.31 16.39
N THR A 289 -11.25 -10.31 16.86
CA THR A 289 -12.19 -11.40 16.62
C THR A 289 -12.26 -11.73 15.12
N GLY A 290 -12.02 -12.99 14.75
CA GLY A 290 -12.03 -13.43 13.35
C GLY A 290 -10.86 -12.93 12.49
N ILE A 291 -9.79 -12.41 13.10
CA ILE A 291 -8.53 -12.04 12.45
C ILE A 291 -7.45 -13.05 12.84
N ASP A 292 -6.68 -13.52 11.86
CA ASP A 292 -5.67 -14.55 12.06
C ASP A 292 -4.23 -14.01 12.09
N TRP A 293 -4.03 -12.81 11.54
CA TRP A 293 -2.69 -12.23 11.37
C TRP A 293 -2.68 -10.71 11.53
N VAL A 294 -1.66 -10.18 12.20
CA VAL A 294 -1.38 -8.75 12.30
C VAL A 294 0.07 -8.49 11.90
N ILE A 295 0.27 -7.68 10.86
CA ILE A 295 1.57 -7.14 10.48
C ILE A 295 1.65 -5.71 11.01
N CYS A 296 2.66 -5.39 11.80
CA CYS A 296 2.92 -4.05 12.32
C CYS A 296 4.21 -3.47 11.72
N GLY A 297 4.24 -2.16 11.50
CA GLY A 297 5.49 -1.48 11.18
C GLY A 297 5.41 0.04 11.05
N GLY A 298 6.57 0.67 11.24
CA GLY A 298 6.75 2.11 11.08
C GLY A 298 6.94 2.55 9.61
N GLU A 299 6.83 3.86 9.36
CA GLU A 299 6.90 4.43 8.02
C GLU A 299 8.33 4.45 7.45
N SER A 300 8.47 3.94 6.23
CA SER A 300 9.69 4.09 5.43
C SER A 300 9.68 5.42 4.67
N GLY A 301 10.84 6.05 4.49
CA GLY A 301 10.96 7.29 3.72
C GLY A 301 12.08 8.20 4.20
N ALA A 302 12.07 9.45 3.73
CA ALA A 302 12.98 10.46 4.23
C ALA A 302 12.59 10.85 5.67
N LYS A 303 13.58 10.97 6.56
CA LYS A 303 13.37 11.22 7.99
C LYS A 303 12.44 12.42 8.26
N ASN A 304 12.59 13.51 7.52
CA ASN A 304 11.77 14.72 7.67
C ASN A 304 10.35 14.62 7.09
N ALA A 305 9.99 13.49 6.48
CA ALA A 305 8.71 13.29 5.78
C ALA A 305 7.91 12.10 6.32
N VAL A 306 8.35 11.50 7.44
CA VAL A 306 7.72 10.34 8.09
C VAL A 306 7.29 10.66 9.52
N THR A 307 6.25 9.97 9.97
CA THR A 307 5.75 10.09 11.35
C THR A 307 6.64 9.28 12.31
N PRO A 308 6.93 9.78 13.53
CA PRO A 308 7.56 8.97 14.58
C PRO A 308 6.76 7.69 14.86
N PHE A 309 7.46 6.61 15.19
CA PHE A 309 6.89 5.31 15.54
C PHE A 309 7.29 4.93 16.97
N PRO A 310 6.43 5.22 17.97
CA PRO A 310 6.59 4.69 19.33
C PRO A 310 6.59 3.17 19.34
N ILE A 311 7.67 2.56 19.82
CA ILE A 311 7.80 1.10 19.87
C ILE A 311 6.77 0.45 20.79
N GLU A 312 6.21 1.21 21.73
CA GLU A 312 5.12 0.83 22.61
C GLU A 312 3.90 0.38 21.79
N TRP A 313 3.63 1.00 20.64
CA TRP A 313 2.54 0.57 19.76
C TRP A 313 2.73 -0.86 19.23
N ALA A 314 3.98 -1.25 18.93
CA ALA A 314 4.27 -2.63 18.53
C ALA A 314 4.16 -3.60 19.71
N THR A 315 4.61 -3.19 20.89
CA THR A 315 4.52 -3.99 22.12
C THR A 315 3.07 -4.25 22.51
N ASP A 316 2.22 -3.22 22.49
CA ASP A 316 0.80 -3.32 22.84
C ASP A 316 0.05 -4.21 21.84
N LEU A 317 0.30 -4.04 20.54
CA LEU A 317 -0.30 -4.89 19.50
C LEU A 317 0.14 -6.36 19.63
N ARG A 318 1.42 -6.60 19.96
CA ARG A 318 1.92 -7.96 20.20
C ARG A 318 1.22 -8.59 21.41
N ALA A 319 1.08 -7.85 22.51
CA ALA A 319 0.39 -8.35 23.70
C ALA A 319 -1.07 -8.70 23.41
N LEU A 320 -1.78 -7.83 22.67
CA LEU A 320 -3.15 -8.07 22.21
C LEU A 320 -3.26 -9.32 21.33
N CYS A 321 -2.33 -9.49 20.38
CA CYS A 321 -2.30 -10.66 19.51
C CYS A 321 -2.05 -11.94 20.32
N GLN A 322 -1.12 -11.90 21.27
CA GLN A 322 -0.82 -13.04 22.15
C GLN A 322 -2.03 -13.43 23.01
N GLU A 323 -2.76 -12.45 23.56
CA GLU A 323 -3.98 -12.68 24.35
C GLU A 323 -5.08 -13.35 23.52
N GLN A 324 -5.22 -12.98 22.25
CA GLN A 324 -6.28 -13.49 21.36
C GLN A 324 -5.85 -14.66 20.48
N GLY A 325 -4.62 -15.16 20.61
CA GLY A 325 -4.09 -16.26 19.81
C GLY A 325 -3.91 -15.93 18.32
N VAL A 326 -3.66 -14.65 18.00
CA VAL A 326 -3.46 -14.12 16.64
C VAL A 326 -1.96 -14.06 16.34
N ALA A 327 -1.55 -14.44 15.13
CA ALA A 327 -0.14 -14.36 14.75
C ALA A 327 0.30 -12.91 14.61
N PHE A 328 1.44 -12.54 15.20
CA PHE A 328 1.99 -11.18 15.12
C PHE A 328 3.29 -11.14 14.30
N PHE A 329 3.39 -10.17 13.40
CA PHE A 329 4.58 -9.96 12.58
C PHE A 329 5.03 -8.50 12.65
N LEU A 330 6.16 -8.24 13.33
CA LEU A 330 6.82 -6.94 13.25
C LEU A 330 7.73 -6.89 12.02
N LYS A 331 7.33 -6.07 11.05
CA LYS A 331 8.10 -5.93 9.82
C LYS A 331 9.36 -5.10 10.03
N GLN A 332 9.19 -3.88 10.53
CA GLN A 332 10.25 -2.90 10.74
C GLN A 332 9.78 -1.81 11.71
N LEU A 333 10.71 -1.18 12.42
CA LEU A 333 10.44 -0.02 13.28
C LEU A 333 10.33 1.31 12.50
N GLY A 334 10.70 1.31 11.21
CA GLY A 334 10.59 2.47 10.33
C GLY A 334 11.76 3.45 10.46
N ARG A 335 11.62 4.63 9.86
CA ARG A 335 12.71 5.62 9.78
C ARG A 335 12.90 6.46 11.05
N ARG A 336 11.87 6.55 11.89
CA ARG A 336 11.86 7.37 13.12
C ARG A 336 11.28 6.60 14.31
N PRO A 337 11.90 5.47 14.69
CA PRO A 337 11.50 4.77 15.90
C PRO A 337 11.72 5.62 17.14
N SER A 338 10.88 5.49 18.15
CA SER A 338 11.04 6.16 19.45
C SER A 338 10.63 5.26 20.60
N GLN A 339 11.22 5.49 21.77
CA GLN A 339 10.88 4.84 23.03
C GLN A 339 10.84 5.89 24.12
N ASP A 340 9.80 5.89 24.95
CA ASP A 340 9.59 6.87 26.02
C ASP A 340 9.69 8.34 25.52
N GLY A 341 9.24 8.58 24.30
CA GLY A 341 9.30 9.88 23.62
C GLY A 341 10.67 10.28 23.06
N LEU A 342 11.70 9.44 23.21
CA LEU A 342 13.05 9.67 22.69
C LEU A 342 13.26 8.88 21.39
N GLU A 343 13.81 9.53 20.36
CA GLU A 343 14.09 8.87 19.09
C GLU A 343 15.25 7.88 19.21
N LEU A 344 15.05 6.65 18.72
CA LEU A 344 16.06 5.60 18.73
C LEU A 344 16.98 5.73 17.51
N SER A 345 18.28 5.53 17.72
CA SER A 345 19.28 5.50 16.65
C SER A 345 19.61 4.05 16.29
N LEU A 346 19.16 3.61 15.12
CA LEU A 346 19.45 2.29 14.55
C LEU A 346 20.44 2.42 13.39
N ALA A 347 21.27 1.39 13.20
CA ALA A 347 22.18 1.27 12.07
C ALA A 347 21.42 0.98 10.77
N ASP A 348 20.43 0.09 10.79
CA ASP A 348 19.49 -0.05 9.70
C ASP A 348 18.55 1.15 9.65
N SER A 349 18.68 1.92 8.57
CA SER A 349 17.92 3.14 8.35
C SER A 349 16.41 2.92 8.11
N HIS A 350 15.97 1.66 7.95
CA HIS A 350 14.56 1.27 7.92
C HIS A 350 14.08 0.64 9.24
N GLY A 351 15.01 0.37 10.17
CA GLY A 351 14.73 -0.36 11.41
C GLY A 351 14.21 -1.77 11.16
N GLY A 352 14.67 -2.45 10.10
CA GLY A 352 14.25 -3.79 9.68
C GLY A 352 15.15 -4.92 10.20
N ASP A 353 16.38 -4.61 10.63
CA ASP A 353 17.26 -5.57 11.31
C ASP A 353 16.78 -5.81 12.75
N TRP A 354 16.16 -6.97 12.94
CA TRP A 354 15.62 -7.40 14.23
C TRP A 354 16.69 -7.64 15.31
N ASN A 355 17.97 -7.74 14.96
CA ASN A 355 19.04 -7.91 15.94
C ASN A 355 19.27 -6.63 16.73
N GLU A 356 18.86 -5.49 16.19
CA GLU A 356 18.91 -4.18 16.85
C GLU A 356 17.73 -3.97 17.81
N TRP A 357 16.70 -4.83 17.78
CA TRP A 357 15.50 -4.67 18.59
C TRP A 357 15.63 -5.41 19.92
N ASP A 358 14.88 -4.95 20.92
CA ASP A 358 14.64 -5.71 22.14
C ASP A 358 14.10 -7.10 21.81
N ALA A 359 14.51 -8.11 22.59
CA ALA A 359 14.15 -9.52 22.34
C ALA A 359 12.64 -9.73 22.18
N GLN A 360 11.84 -8.95 22.91
CA GLN A 360 10.39 -8.99 22.87
C GLN A 360 9.77 -8.52 21.54
N LEU A 361 10.49 -7.69 20.76
CA LEU A 361 10.02 -7.18 19.47
C LEU A 361 10.46 -8.06 18.30
N ARG A 362 11.34 -9.06 18.52
CA ARG A 362 11.86 -9.97 17.50
C ARG A 362 10.84 -11.04 17.10
N THR A 363 9.62 -10.63 16.79
CA THR A 363 8.47 -11.50 16.53
C THR A 363 8.05 -11.37 15.07
N ARG A 364 8.10 -12.49 14.34
CA ARG A 364 7.73 -12.62 12.93
C ARG A 364 6.97 -13.94 12.74
N GLU A 365 5.76 -13.99 13.25
CA GLU A 365 4.90 -15.18 13.23
C GLU A 365 3.97 -15.16 12.02
N PHE A 366 3.53 -16.35 11.63
CA PHE A 366 2.53 -16.56 10.58
C PHE A 366 1.35 -17.36 11.13
N PRO A 367 0.14 -17.20 10.55
CA PRO A 367 -1.03 -17.96 10.98
C PRO A 367 -0.80 -19.46 10.91
N THR A 368 -1.34 -20.21 11.88
CA THR A 368 -1.32 -21.69 11.88
C THR A 368 -1.86 -22.27 10.57
N TYR A 369 -2.86 -21.61 9.97
CA TYR A 369 -3.39 -22.00 8.65
C TYR A 369 -2.30 -22.06 7.58
N PHE A 370 -1.34 -21.13 7.57
CA PHE A 370 -0.28 -21.09 6.55
C PHE A 370 0.63 -22.30 6.64
N HIS A 371 0.95 -22.72 7.88
CA HIS A 371 1.73 -23.93 8.14
C HIS A 371 0.96 -25.19 7.71
N ASN A 372 -0.35 -25.24 7.95
CA ASN A 372 -1.16 -26.43 7.69
C ASN A 372 -1.68 -26.54 6.24
N TYR A 373 -1.69 -25.45 5.48
CA TYR A 373 -2.34 -25.33 4.16
C TYR A 373 -2.03 -26.49 3.18
N ARG A 374 -0.82 -27.05 3.24
CA ARG A 374 -0.38 -28.19 2.39
C ARG A 374 0.09 -29.41 3.19
N GLN A 375 -0.08 -29.43 4.52
CA GLN A 375 0.36 -30.55 5.35
C GLN A 375 -0.59 -31.76 5.29
N GLU A 376 -1.90 -31.55 5.13
CA GLU A 376 -2.88 -32.66 5.05
C GLU A 376 -2.67 -33.59 3.84
N LYS A 377 -2.02 -33.11 2.77
CA LYS A 377 -1.68 -33.93 1.60
C LYS A 377 -0.47 -34.85 1.80
N VAL A 378 0.35 -34.61 2.82
CA VAL A 378 1.50 -35.47 3.15
C VAL A 378 1.03 -36.71 3.92
N LEU A 379 0.00 -36.58 4.76
CA LEU A 379 -0.55 -37.70 5.54
C LEU A 379 -1.46 -38.61 4.70
N SER A 380 -2.20 -38.08 3.71
CA SER A 380 -3.01 -38.92 2.82
C SER A 380 -2.17 -39.72 1.83
N ALA A 381 -1.04 -39.20 1.36
CA ALA A 381 -0.12 -39.91 0.46
C ALA A 381 0.69 -41.00 1.17
N ALA A 382 0.95 -40.86 2.48
CA ALA A 382 1.61 -41.88 3.29
C ALA A 382 0.71 -43.10 3.59
N ASN A 383 -0.61 -42.92 3.61
CA ASN A 383 -1.58 -43.99 3.88
C ASN A 383 -2.05 -44.76 2.64
N THR A 384 -1.80 -44.28 1.42
CA THR A 384 -2.13 -45.01 0.18
C THR A 384 -0.98 -45.86 -0.37
N GLY A 385 0.18 -45.87 0.29
CA GLY A 385 1.35 -46.69 -0.07
C GLY A 385 1.47 -48.04 0.64
N ARG A 386 0.44 -48.45 1.39
CA ARG A 386 0.34 -49.76 2.03
C ARG A 386 -1.07 -50.33 1.88
N VAL A 387 -1.39 -50.88 0.72
CA VAL A 387 -2.35 -51.99 0.58
C VAL A 387 -1.81 -52.93 -0.49
#